data_AF-A0A9P9D1U2-F1
#
_entry.id   AF-A0A9P9D1U2-F1
#
_cell.length_a   1.000
_cell.length_b   1.000
_cell.length_c   1.000
_cell.angle_alpha   90.00
_cell.angle_beta   90.00
_cell.angle_gamma   90.00
#
_symmetry.space_group_name_H-M   'P 1'
#
loop_
_entity.id
_entity.type
_entity.pdbx_description
1 polymer ?
#
loop_
_entity_poly.entity_id
_entity_poly.type
_entity_poly.pdbx_seq_one_letter_code
_entity_poly.pdbx_strand_id
1 'polypeptide(L)'
;MQILTALFAVIATSSANDWYAQCSASLAGYSSCGKPGTIDDCLSQLQELNESDVKSCYITSGCSLDEAEDETKFVLQLCRQLFTNELKRRDTTSNDPDNQSTTADGNSPTSSANASLADVSICDVHTIGGHTETATCTKTKSLSSTCTANRICTTNAKREDICMVKQGMGVEGVVVGTIFGAAIVVGFFYIFFACFRASRKNKGVASKAQYTDTSRAPLIPKE
;
A
#
# COMPACT_ATOMS: atom_id res chain seq x y z
N MET A 1 50.71 8.76 -23.47
CA MET A 1 49.92 9.82 -22.82
C MET A 1 48.51 9.79 -23.41
N GLN A 2 47.53 9.29 -22.65
CA GLN A 2 46.13 9.73 -22.57
C GLN A 2 45.33 8.65 -21.82
N ILE A 3 45.05 8.96 -20.56
CA ILE A 3 44.12 8.29 -19.64
C ILE A 3 42.82 9.13 -19.68
N LEU A 4 41.70 8.56 -19.21
CA LEU A 4 40.35 9.12 -19.00
C LEU A 4 39.38 8.87 -20.17
N THR A 5 38.22 8.22 -20.01
CA THR A 5 37.25 8.33 -18.91
C THR A 5 36.43 7.05 -18.83
N ALA A 6 36.56 6.29 -17.74
CA ALA A 6 35.54 5.31 -17.36
C ALA A 6 34.47 6.04 -16.55
N LEU A 7 33.26 6.15 -17.10
CA LEU A 7 32.06 6.49 -16.34
C LEU A 7 31.82 5.39 -15.30
N PHE A 8 32.22 5.64 -14.06
CA PHE A 8 31.69 4.90 -12.92
C PHE A 8 30.27 5.40 -12.68
N ALA A 9 29.28 4.59 -13.07
CA ALA A 9 27.94 4.70 -12.52
C ALA A 9 28.06 4.45 -11.01
N VAL A 10 27.94 5.50 -10.21
CA VAL A 10 27.71 5.38 -8.76
C VAL A 10 26.30 4.81 -8.63
N ILE A 11 26.19 3.49 -8.56
CA ILE A 11 24.99 2.84 -8.04
C ILE A 11 24.95 3.24 -6.57
N ALA A 12 24.05 4.13 -6.21
CA ALA A 12 23.75 4.41 -4.82
C ALA A 12 23.25 3.10 -4.20
N THR A 13 24.13 2.39 -3.50
CA THR A 13 23.73 1.37 -2.54
C THR A 13 23.09 2.11 -1.37
N SER A 14 21.82 2.53 -1.55
CA SER A 14 20.97 2.82 -0.41
C SER A 14 21.00 1.58 0.46
N SER A 15 21.51 1.74 1.69
CA SER A 15 21.66 0.68 2.68
C SER A 15 20.42 -0.21 2.67
N ALA A 16 20.58 -1.49 2.34
CA ALA A 16 19.52 -2.49 2.36
C ALA A 16 18.83 -2.60 3.74
N ASN A 17 19.37 -1.93 4.75
CA ASN A 17 18.91 -2.00 6.13
C ASN A 17 17.84 -0.94 6.44
N ASP A 18 17.83 0.21 5.73
CA ASP A 18 16.89 1.30 6.06
C ASP A 18 15.47 0.98 5.57
N TRP A 19 15.36 0.28 4.44
CA TRP A 19 14.08 -0.12 3.88
C TRP A 19 13.41 -1.21 4.73
N TYR A 20 14.22 -2.11 5.30
CA TYR A 20 13.76 -3.16 6.20
C TYR A 20 13.05 -2.57 7.43
N ALA A 21 13.73 -1.67 8.13
CA ALA A 21 13.21 -1.05 9.35
C ALA A 21 11.90 -0.28 9.10
N GLN A 22 11.76 0.31 7.92
CA GLN A 22 10.54 1.02 7.54
C GLN A 22 9.39 0.07 7.22
N CYS A 23 9.68 -1.14 6.73
CA CYS A 23 8.68 -2.14 6.44
C CYS A 23 8.22 -2.86 7.72
N SER A 24 9.15 -3.35 8.54
CA SER A 24 8.85 -4.15 9.74
C SER A 24 7.89 -3.46 10.70
N ALA A 25 8.04 -2.14 10.90
CA ALA A 25 7.17 -1.35 11.78
C ALA A 25 5.70 -1.31 11.29
N SER A 26 5.47 -1.46 9.99
CA SER A 26 4.12 -1.45 9.41
C SER A 26 3.49 -2.84 9.42
N LEU A 27 4.31 -3.89 9.39
CA LEU A 27 3.90 -5.29 9.22
C LEU A 27 3.07 -5.82 10.39
N ALA A 28 3.48 -5.50 11.62
CA ALA A 28 2.81 -5.98 12.83
C ALA A 28 1.34 -5.50 12.91
N GLY A 29 0.98 -4.42 12.20
CA GLY A 29 -0.39 -3.92 12.15
C GLY A 29 -1.30 -4.65 11.16
N TYR A 30 -0.75 -5.42 10.21
CA TYR A 30 -1.52 -6.10 9.16
C TYR A 30 -1.73 -7.60 9.41
N SER A 31 -1.02 -8.19 10.37
CA SER A 31 -1.16 -9.62 10.68
C SER A 31 -2.53 -9.92 11.28
N SER A 32 -3.26 -10.89 10.73
CA SER A 32 -4.52 -11.38 11.33
C SER A 32 -4.29 -12.36 12.48
N CYS A 33 -3.07 -12.89 12.62
CA CYS A 33 -2.68 -13.84 13.66
C CYS A 33 -1.50 -13.35 14.50
N GLY A 34 -1.35 -13.95 15.68
CA GLY A 34 -0.24 -13.67 16.60
C GLY A 34 -0.40 -12.36 17.37
N LYS A 35 0.54 -12.09 18.29
CA LYS A 35 0.56 -10.85 19.06
C LYS A 35 1.42 -9.81 18.32
N PRO A 36 0.89 -8.61 18.02
CA PRO A 36 1.62 -7.61 17.24
C PRO A 36 2.95 -7.21 17.90
N GLY A 37 2.99 -7.12 19.23
CA GLY A 37 4.22 -6.79 19.95
C GLY A 37 5.32 -7.85 19.87
N THR A 38 4.98 -9.15 19.79
CA THR A 38 6.00 -10.22 19.64
C THR A 38 6.47 -10.34 18.19
N ILE A 39 5.57 -10.08 17.23
CA ILE A 39 5.90 -10.03 15.81
C ILE A 39 6.87 -8.87 15.55
N ASP A 40 6.55 -7.67 16.05
CA ASP A 40 7.40 -6.48 15.90
C ASP A 40 8.80 -6.70 16.51
N ASP A 41 8.87 -7.23 17.73
CA ASP A 41 10.15 -7.51 18.40
C ASP A 41 10.98 -8.56 17.64
N CYS A 42 10.36 -9.66 17.19
CA CYS A 42 11.05 -10.70 16.41
C CYS A 42 11.53 -10.17 15.05
N LEU A 43 10.68 -9.43 14.34
CA LEU A 43 11.05 -8.84 13.07
C LEU A 43 12.17 -7.80 13.26
N SER A 44 12.19 -7.02 14.32
CA SER A 44 13.25 -6.02 14.56
C SER A 44 14.66 -6.63 14.67
N GLN A 45 14.76 -7.92 15.03
CA GLN A 45 16.03 -8.63 15.22
C GLN A 45 16.57 -9.27 13.93
N LEU A 46 15.76 -9.36 12.88
CA LEU A 46 16.18 -9.94 11.60
C LEU A 46 17.03 -8.93 10.82
N GLN A 47 18.20 -9.37 10.35
CA GLN A 47 19.04 -8.57 9.46
C GLN A 47 18.60 -8.68 7.99
N GLU A 48 17.94 -9.77 7.61
CA GLU A 48 17.53 -10.04 6.24
C GLU A 48 16.09 -10.54 6.17
N LEU A 49 15.39 -10.18 5.09
CA LEU A 49 13.99 -10.50 4.84
C LEU A 49 13.88 -11.87 4.16
N ASN A 50 14.27 -12.92 4.88
CA ASN A 50 14.14 -14.29 4.42
C ASN A 50 12.76 -14.86 4.78
N GLU A 51 12.11 -15.51 3.82
CA GLU A 51 10.77 -16.10 4.00
C GLU A 51 10.72 -17.09 5.18
N SER A 52 11.79 -17.88 5.36
CA SER A 52 11.87 -18.84 6.48
C SER A 52 11.93 -18.18 7.85
N ASP A 53 12.66 -17.07 7.97
CA ASP A 53 12.88 -16.40 9.26
C ASP A 53 11.64 -15.62 9.67
N VAL A 54 10.99 -14.95 8.71
CA VAL A 54 9.71 -14.28 8.91
C VAL A 54 8.64 -15.29 9.34
N LYS A 55 8.54 -16.43 8.64
CA LYS A 55 7.61 -17.51 9.02
C LYS A 55 7.86 -18.00 10.45
N SER A 56 9.12 -18.15 10.85
CA SER A 56 9.47 -18.53 12.23
C SER A 56 9.01 -17.50 13.26
N CYS A 57 9.09 -16.19 12.95
CA CYS A 57 8.58 -15.13 13.81
C CYS A 57 7.05 -15.20 14.00
N TYR A 58 6.29 -15.49 12.94
CA TYR A 58 4.85 -15.67 13.01
C TYR A 58 4.46 -16.89 13.86
N ILE A 59 5.15 -18.03 13.67
CA ILE A 59 4.92 -19.24 14.47
C ILE A 59 5.22 -18.98 15.96
N THR A 60 6.34 -18.33 16.26
CA THR A 60 6.74 -18.01 17.65
C THR A 60 5.77 -17.03 18.30
N SER A 61 5.12 -16.18 17.50
CA SER A 61 4.10 -15.24 17.96
C SER A 61 2.72 -15.86 18.19
N GLY A 62 2.57 -17.17 17.91
CA GLY A 62 1.36 -17.94 18.18
C GLY A 62 0.49 -18.22 16.95
N CYS A 63 0.96 -17.92 15.74
CA CYS A 63 0.26 -18.31 14.52
C CYS A 63 0.38 -19.81 14.25
N SER A 64 -0.62 -20.39 13.60
CA SER A 64 -0.52 -21.76 13.07
C SER A 64 0.48 -21.83 11.91
N LEU A 65 0.99 -23.02 11.60
CA LEU A 65 2.01 -23.18 10.56
C LEU A 65 1.50 -22.80 9.16
N ASP A 66 0.24 -23.09 8.87
CA ASP A 66 -0.41 -22.75 7.59
C ASP A 66 -0.66 -21.24 7.49
N GLU A 67 -1.19 -20.64 8.57
CA GLU A 67 -1.49 -19.20 8.62
C GLU A 67 -0.21 -18.34 8.59
N ALA A 68 0.85 -18.78 9.26
CA ALA A 68 2.16 -18.13 9.20
C ALA A 68 2.74 -18.12 7.78
N GLU A 69 2.47 -19.15 6.97
CA GLU A 69 2.93 -19.21 5.59
C GLU A 69 2.19 -18.23 4.69
N ASP A 70 0.86 -18.17 4.81
CA ASP A 70 0.03 -17.24 4.03
C ASP A 70 0.33 -15.79 4.40
N GLU A 71 0.45 -15.49 5.69
CA GLU A 71 0.81 -14.16 6.21
C GLU A 71 2.18 -13.73 5.72
N THR A 72 3.17 -14.62 5.80
CA THR A 72 4.53 -14.31 5.32
C THR A 72 4.52 -13.92 3.85
N LYS A 73 3.84 -14.69 2.98
CA LYS A 73 3.77 -14.38 1.54
C LYS A 73 3.07 -13.05 1.28
N PHE A 74 1.93 -12.82 1.94
CA PHE A 74 1.17 -11.58 1.80
C PHE A 74 2.00 -10.35 2.19
N VAL A 75 2.67 -10.43 3.33
CA VAL A 75 3.50 -9.38 3.89
C VAL A 75 4.72 -9.07 3.03
N LEU A 76 5.43 -10.10 2.56
CA LEU A 76 6.57 -9.93 1.63
C LEU A 76 6.14 -9.20 0.36
N GLN A 77 4.97 -9.57 -0.18
CA GLN A 77 4.41 -8.95 -1.38
C GLN A 77 4.01 -7.48 -1.13
N LEU A 78 3.35 -7.20 -0.01
CA LEU A 78 2.95 -5.84 0.36
C LEU A 78 4.18 -4.93 0.54
N CYS A 79 5.20 -5.44 1.23
CA CYS A 79 6.46 -4.75 1.44
C CYS A 79 7.08 -4.35 0.09
N ARG A 80 7.18 -5.30 -0.85
CA ARG A 80 7.70 -5.05 -2.20
C ARG A 80 6.88 -4.01 -2.98
N GLN A 81 5.55 -3.99 -2.82
CA GLN A 81 4.69 -3.00 -3.46
C GLN A 81 4.90 -1.59 -2.91
N LEU A 82 5.01 -1.44 -1.58
CA LEU A 82 5.27 -0.14 -0.96
C LEU A 82 6.59 0.46 -1.46
N PHE A 83 7.65 -0.34 -1.60
CA PHE A 83 8.91 0.14 -2.17
C PHE A 83 8.80 0.54 -3.63
N THR A 84 8.12 -0.27 -4.44
CA THR A 84 7.97 0.05 -5.87
C THR A 84 7.21 1.36 -6.08
N ASN A 85 6.23 1.65 -5.22
CA ASN A 85 5.47 2.90 -5.26
C ASN A 85 6.27 4.12 -4.77
N GLU A 86 7.11 3.96 -3.74
CA GLU A 86 7.98 5.04 -3.24
C GLU A 86 9.08 5.42 -4.25
N LEU A 87 9.71 4.44 -4.93
CA LEU A 87 10.67 4.74 -6.00
C LEU A 87 10.00 5.55 -7.12
N LYS A 88 8.81 5.13 -7.55
CA LYS A 88 8.04 5.85 -8.58
C LYS A 88 7.75 7.29 -8.17
N ARG A 89 7.44 7.53 -6.89
CA ARG A 89 7.15 8.86 -6.35
C ARG A 89 8.40 9.76 -6.36
N ARG A 90 9.58 9.22 -6.07
CA ARG A 90 10.86 9.96 -6.12
C ARG A 90 11.30 10.26 -7.56
N ASP A 91 11.12 9.33 -8.49
CA ASP A 91 11.49 9.56 -9.91
C ASP A 91 10.64 10.65 -10.59
N THR A 92 9.36 10.77 -10.22
CA THR A 92 8.54 11.92 -10.66
C THR A 92 8.99 13.26 -10.08
N THR A 93 9.81 13.27 -9.04
CA THR A 93 10.33 14.51 -8.42
C THR A 93 11.72 14.89 -8.97
N SER A 94 12.40 14.00 -9.70
CA SER A 94 13.77 14.22 -10.22
C SER A 94 13.86 14.57 -11.72
N ASN A 95 12.74 14.64 -12.44
CA ASN A 95 12.69 15.01 -13.86
C ASN A 95 12.06 16.39 -14.10
N ASP A 96 12.38 17.40 -13.27
CA ASP A 96 12.14 18.80 -13.63
C ASP A 96 13.49 19.47 -13.92
N PRO A 97 13.98 19.41 -15.17
CA PRO A 97 15.02 20.32 -15.62
C PRO A 97 14.39 21.69 -15.82
N ASP A 98 14.89 22.67 -15.08
CA ASP A 98 14.91 24.09 -15.41
C ASP A 98 14.18 24.45 -16.72
N ASN A 99 12.92 24.86 -16.61
CA ASN A 99 12.39 25.81 -17.57
C ASN A 99 12.01 27.10 -16.86
N GLN A 100 13.06 27.84 -16.54
CA GLN A 100 13.03 29.26 -16.29
C GLN A 100 12.40 29.97 -17.51
N SER A 101 11.13 30.34 -17.39
CA SER A 101 10.59 31.47 -18.12
C SER A 101 9.90 32.41 -17.13
N THR A 102 10.66 33.45 -16.83
CA THR A 102 10.31 34.72 -16.21
C THR A 102 8.93 35.21 -16.64
N THR A 103 8.02 35.38 -15.69
CA THR A 103 7.35 36.67 -15.55
C THR A 103 7.21 36.98 -14.07
N ALA A 104 7.90 38.04 -13.66
CA ALA A 104 7.81 38.61 -12.35
C ALA A 104 6.37 39.07 -12.10
N ASP A 105 5.78 38.59 -11.02
CA ASP A 105 5.02 39.46 -10.12
C ASP A 105 5.30 38.98 -8.70
N GLY A 106 6.14 39.76 -8.02
CA GLY A 106 6.42 39.57 -6.62
C GLY A 106 5.14 39.79 -5.83
N ASN A 107 4.68 38.73 -5.17
CA ASN A 107 3.98 38.89 -3.91
C ASN A 107 4.55 37.84 -2.96
N SER A 108 5.15 38.33 -1.88
CA SER A 108 5.49 37.59 -0.68
C SER A 108 4.42 36.55 -0.34
N PRO A 109 4.77 35.46 0.37
CA PRO A 109 3.77 34.71 1.11
C PRO A 109 3.14 35.66 2.13
N THR A 110 2.05 36.31 1.76
CA THR A 110 1.25 37.13 2.66
C THR A 110 0.62 36.16 3.64
N SER A 111 1.30 35.97 4.76
CA SER A 111 0.78 35.35 5.97
C SER A 111 -0.38 36.21 6.48
N SER A 112 -1.58 35.93 5.99
CA SER A 112 -2.82 36.46 6.55
C SER A 112 -3.77 35.30 6.82
N ALA A 113 -3.27 34.32 7.58
CA ALA A 113 -4.11 33.33 8.22
C ALA A 113 -4.77 34.00 9.44
N ASN A 114 -6.05 34.35 9.34
CA ASN A 114 -6.84 34.58 10.55
C ASN A 114 -7.02 33.22 11.23
N ALA A 115 -6.25 32.98 12.29
CA ALA A 115 -6.43 31.82 13.14
C ALA A 115 -7.73 32.01 13.93
N SER A 116 -8.80 31.33 13.51
CA SER A 116 -10.04 31.26 14.29
C SER A 116 -10.06 29.92 15.01
N LEU A 117 -10.25 29.94 16.32
CA LEU A 117 -10.52 28.74 17.11
C LEU A 117 -11.91 28.24 16.71
N ALA A 118 -11.97 27.16 15.95
CA ALA A 118 -13.23 26.49 15.66
C ALA A 118 -13.39 25.35 16.67
N ASP A 119 -14.54 25.31 17.36
CA ASP A 119 -14.89 24.18 18.20
C ASP A 119 -15.23 23.00 17.28
N VAL A 120 -14.32 22.02 17.19
CA VAL A 120 -14.56 20.78 16.47
C VAL A 120 -14.99 19.73 17.48
N SER A 121 -16.21 19.22 17.33
CA SER A 121 -16.75 18.16 18.16
C SER A 121 -16.45 16.83 17.48
N ILE A 122 -15.60 16.01 18.09
CA ILE A 122 -15.36 14.64 17.64
C ILE A 122 -16.21 13.73 18.52
N CYS A 123 -17.08 12.96 17.90
CA CYS A 123 -17.95 12.00 18.58
C CYS A 123 -17.46 10.59 18.28
N ASP A 124 -17.27 9.81 19.31
CA ASP A 124 -17.00 8.38 19.16
C ASP A 124 -18.32 7.67 18.80
N VAL A 125 -18.30 6.77 17.82
CA VAL A 125 -19.52 6.08 17.34
C VAL A 125 -19.35 4.60 17.62
N HIS A 126 -20.10 4.09 18.59
CA HIS A 126 -20.12 2.68 18.91
C HIS A 126 -21.35 2.03 18.28
N THR A 127 -21.14 0.88 17.63
CA THR A 127 -22.22 0.10 17.06
C THR A 127 -22.47 -1.11 17.95
N ILE A 128 -23.62 -1.15 18.62
CA ILE A 128 -24.02 -2.27 19.48
C ILE A 128 -25.30 -2.87 18.90
N GLY A 129 -25.27 -4.16 18.56
CA GLY A 129 -26.46 -4.88 18.08
C GLY A 129 -27.00 -4.43 16.72
N GLY A 130 -26.17 -3.82 15.85
CA GLY A 130 -26.59 -3.36 14.52
C GLY A 130 -27.22 -1.97 14.48
N HIS A 131 -27.29 -1.27 15.63
CA HIS A 131 -27.62 0.14 15.71
C HIS A 131 -26.38 0.96 16.08
N THR A 132 -26.14 2.05 15.34
CA THR A 132 -25.07 3.01 15.62
C THR A 132 -25.52 3.99 16.69
N GLU A 133 -24.98 3.88 17.89
CA GLU A 133 -25.19 4.85 18.96
C GLU A 133 -23.98 5.79 19.04
N THR A 134 -24.26 7.09 19.03
CA THR A 134 -23.21 8.10 19.16
C THR A 134 -22.87 8.25 20.65
N ALA A 135 -21.64 7.90 21.03
CA ALA A 135 -21.16 8.06 22.40
C ALA A 135 -20.77 9.53 22.67
N THR A 136 -20.25 9.79 23.88
CA THR A 136 -19.90 11.13 24.37
C THR A 136 -18.98 11.88 23.41
N CYS A 137 -19.45 13.01 22.88
CA CYS A 137 -18.64 13.86 22.03
C CYS A 137 -17.65 14.69 22.86
N THR A 138 -16.37 14.63 22.51
CA THR A 138 -15.35 15.49 23.11
C THR A 138 -15.19 16.72 22.23
N LYS A 139 -15.44 17.90 22.80
CA LYS A 139 -15.20 19.18 22.12
C LYS A 139 -13.71 19.48 22.19
N THR A 140 -13.05 19.45 21.04
CA THR A 140 -11.64 19.81 20.94
C THR A 140 -11.54 21.11 20.17
N LYS A 141 -10.84 22.09 20.75
CA LYS A 141 -10.53 23.34 20.05
C LYS A 141 -9.44 23.04 19.03
N SER A 142 -9.82 22.93 17.77
CA SER A 142 -8.85 22.80 16.68
C SER A 142 -8.56 24.20 16.14
N LEU A 143 -7.28 24.53 16.04
CA LEU A 143 -6.81 25.71 15.30
C LEU A 143 -7.15 25.46 13.84
N SER A 144 -8.28 26.02 13.39
CA SER A 144 -8.69 25.96 12.00
C SER A 144 -8.25 27.25 11.34
N SER A 145 -7.12 27.19 10.62
CA SER A 145 -6.76 28.24 9.68
C SER A 145 -7.75 28.18 8.53
N THR A 146 -8.59 29.21 8.37
CA THR A 146 -9.52 29.28 7.25
C THR A 146 -8.79 29.91 6.07
N CYS A 147 -8.37 29.07 5.13
CA CYS A 147 -7.83 29.55 3.86
C CYS A 147 -8.93 30.26 3.04
N THR A 148 -8.56 31.34 2.34
CA THR A 148 -9.49 32.04 1.42
C THR A 148 -10.14 31.07 0.44
N ALA A 149 -11.38 31.35 0.02
CA ALA A 149 -12.12 30.52 -0.93
C ALA A 149 -11.23 30.08 -2.12
N ASN A 150 -11.25 28.78 -2.41
CA ASN A 150 -10.45 28.11 -3.45
C ASN A 150 -8.99 27.76 -3.10
N ARG A 151 -8.61 27.77 -1.81
CA ARG A 151 -7.32 27.25 -1.33
C ARG A 151 -7.49 26.11 -0.34
N ILE A 152 -6.52 25.21 -0.31
CA ILE A 152 -6.44 24.09 0.64
C ILE A 152 -5.33 24.41 1.63
N CYS A 153 -5.62 24.28 2.92
CA CYS A 153 -4.64 24.46 3.98
C CYS A 153 -3.82 23.18 4.11
N THR A 154 -2.49 23.28 4.02
CA THR A 154 -1.59 22.17 4.30
C THR A 154 -0.46 22.66 5.20
N THR A 155 0.10 21.78 6.01
CA THR A 155 1.13 22.14 6.98
C THR A 155 2.49 21.68 6.44
N ASN A 156 3.47 22.58 6.36
CA ASN A 156 4.83 22.24 5.93
C ASN A 156 5.60 21.49 7.04
N ALA A 157 6.76 20.91 6.72
CA ALA A 157 7.65 20.21 7.65
C ALA A 157 8.07 21.05 8.88
N LYS A 158 7.93 22.39 8.79
CA LYS A 158 8.17 23.34 9.90
C LYS A 158 6.95 23.59 10.79
N ARG A 159 5.84 22.86 10.60
CA ARG A 159 4.53 23.08 11.26
C ARG A 159 3.92 24.46 10.99
N GLU A 160 4.21 25.05 9.85
CA GLU A 160 3.58 26.29 9.39
C GLU A 160 2.44 25.96 8.41
N ASP A 161 1.28 26.57 8.61
CA ASP A 161 0.14 26.44 7.71
C ASP A 161 0.36 27.27 6.44
N ILE A 162 0.42 26.58 5.31
CA ILE A 162 0.53 27.20 3.98
C ILE A 162 -0.77 26.95 3.19
N CYS A 163 -1.23 28.00 2.51
CA CYS A 163 -2.44 27.96 1.70
C CYS A 163 -2.09 27.63 0.25
N MET A 164 -2.25 26.37 -0.17
CA MET A 164 -2.00 25.95 -1.55
C MET A 164 -3.21 26.23 -2.45
N VAL A 165 -2.95 26.66 -3.69
CA VAL A 165 -3.99 26.80 -4.71
C VAL A 165 -4.45 25.41 -5.13
N LYS A 166 -5.75 25.17 -5.13
CA LYS A 166 -6.31 23.92 -5.64
C LYS A 166 -6.01 23.82 -7.13
N GLN A 167 -4.98 23.06 -7.51
CA GLN A 167 -4.82 22.66 -8.90
C GLN A 167 -5.98 21.73 -9.22
N GLY A 168 -6.90 22.18 -10.08
CA GLY A 168 -7.95 21.32 -10.60
C GLY A 168 -7.28 20.14 -11.29
N MET A 169 -7.72 18.90 -10.99
CA MET A 169 -7.30 17.76 -11.78
C MET A 169 -7.71 18.04 -13.22
N GLY A 170 -6.71 18.29 -14.07
CA GLY A 170 -6.95 18.57 -15.48
C GLY A 170 -7.65 17.39 -16.14
N VAL A 171 -8.31 17.67 -17.26
CA VAL A 171 -8.97 16.68 -18.13
C VAL A 171 -8.02 15.52 -18.48
N GLU A 172 -6.70 15.77 -18.46
CA GLU A 172 -5.64 14.80 -18.70
C GLU A 172 -5.70 13.58 -17.77
N GLY A 173 -6.03 13.76 -16.48
CA GLY A 173 -6.11 12.65 -15.52
C GLY A 173 -7.29 11.71 -15.82
N VAL A 174 -8.40 12.26 -16.33
CA VAL A 174 -9.59 11.49 -16.68
C VAL A 174 -9.32 10.61 -17.90
N VAL A 175 -8.62 11.14 -18.91
CA VAL A 175 -8.29 10.38 -20.13
C VAL A 175 -7.45 9.15 -19.79
N VAL A 176 -6.39 9.31 -18.99
CA VAL A 176 -5.53 8.19 -18.58
C VAL A 176 -6.32 7.16 -17.77
N GLY A 177 -7.17 7.62 -16.82
CA GLY A 177 -8.00 6.74 -16.01
C GLY A 177 -8.94 5.86 -16.85
N THR A 178 -9.58 6.43 -17.88
CA THR A 178 -10.49 5.66 -18.75
C THR A 178 -9.79 4.60 -19.59
N ILE A 179 -8.59 4.88 -20.10
CA ILE A 179 -7.82 3.92 -20.92
C ILE A 179 -7.37 2.73 -20.07
N PHE A 180 -6.82 3.00 -18.87
CA PHE A 180 -6.43 1.93 -17.94
C PHE A 180 -7.63 1.12 -17.46
N GLY A 181 -8.74 1.79 -17.15
CA GLY A 181 -9.99 1.13 -16.77
C GLY A 181 -10.50 0.20 -17.88
N ALA A 182 -10.51 0.65 -19.13
CA ALA A 182 -10.92 -0.17 -20.27
C ALA A 182 -9.99 -1.38 -20.48
N ALA A 183 -8.67 -1.20 -20.36
CA ALA A 183 -7.71 -2.30 -20.50
C ALA A 183 -7.90 -3.38 -19.43
N ILE A 184 -8.16 -2.99 -18.18
CA ILE A 184 -8.44 -3.92 -17.08
C ILE A 184 -9.73 -4.71 -17.36
N VAL A 185 -10.80 -4.03 -17.77
CA VAL A 185 -12.08 -4.68 -18.11
C VAL A 185 -11.90 -5.69 -19.24
N VAL A 186 -11.22 -5.30 -20.33
CA VAL A 186 -10.91 -6.21 -21.45
C VAL A 186 -10.08 -7.42 -20.98
N GLY A 187 -9.09 -7.20 -20.12
CA GLY A 187 -8.28 -8.27 -19.53
C GLY A 187 -9.12 -9.28 -18.73
N PHE A 188 -10.01 -8.79 -17.85
CA PHE A 188 -10.92 -9.66 -17.11
C PHE A 188 -11.85 -10.43 -18.04
N PHE A 189 -12.49 -9.77 -19.01
CA PHE A 189 -13.36 -10.43 -19.98
C PHE A 189 -12.63 -11.53 -20.76
N TYR A 190 -11.37 -11.31 -21.14
CA TYR A 190 -10.56 -12.31 -21.82
C TYR A 190 -10.30 -13.55 -20.93
N ILE A 191 -9.94 -13.35 -19.66
CA ILE A 191 -9.71 -14.45 -18.72
C ILE A 191 -11.00 -15.24 -18.50
N PHE A 192 -12.13 -14.57 -18.24
CA PHE A 192 -13.43 -15.23 -18.11
C PHE A 192 -13.77 -16.05 -19.34
N PHE A 193 -13.61 -15.47 -20.53
CA PHE A 193 -13.86 -16.17 -21.79
C PHE A 193 -12.94 -17.39 -21.99
N ALA A 194 -11.65 -17.25 -21.68
CA ALA A 194 -10.69 -18.35 -21.75
C ALA A 194 -11.05 -19.49 -20.79
N CYS A 195 -11.43 -19.17 -19.55
CA CYS A 195 -11.92 -20.15 -18.56
C CYS A 195 -13.17 -20.87 -19.08
N PHE A 196 -14.17 -20.14 -19.58
CA PHE A 196 -15.38 -20.77 -20.15
C PHE A 196 -15.08 -21.67 -21.35
N ARG A 197 -14.15 -21.25 -22.22
CA ARG A 197 -13.74 -22.05 -23.38
C ARG A 197 -12.97 -23.30 -22.95
N ALA A 198 -12.10 -23.21 -21.94
CA ALA A 198 -11.39 -24.36 -21.37
C ALA A 198 -12.37 -25.35 -20.72
N SER A 199 -13.33 -24.87 -19.93
CA SER A 199 -14.36 -25.71 -19.33
C SER A 199 -15.20 -26.45 -20.37
N ARG A 200 -15.54 -25.81 -21.50
CA ARG A 200 -16.27 -26.49 -22.60
C ARG A 200 -15.49 -27.65 -23.20
N LYS A 201 -14.17 -27.55 -23.30
CA LYS A 201 -13.31 -28.64 -23.78
C LYS A 201 -13.18 -29.76 -22.75
N ASN A 202 -13.19 -29.42 -21.46
CA ASN A 202 -12.97 -30.39 -20.38
C ASN A 202 -14.23 -31.18 -19.97
N LYS A 203 -15.43 -30.77 -20.43
CA LYS A 203 -16.67 -31.54 -20.23
C LYS A 203 -16.61 -32.96 -20.84
N GLY A 204 -15.72 -33.21 -21.81
CA GLY A 204 -15.54 -34.54 -22.41
C GLY A 204 -14.60 -35.49 -21.66
N VAL A 205 -13.76 -34.97 -20.75
CA VAL A 205 -12.74 -35.76 -20.02
C VAL A 205 -13.07 -35.93 -18.52
N ALA A 206 -13.82 -35.00 -17.93
CA ALA A 206 -14.21 -35.07 -16.51
C ALA A 206 -15.17 -36.24 -16.20
N SER A 207 -16.00 -36.66 -17.16
CA SER A 207 -16.88 -37.83 -17.02
C SER A 207 -16.13 -39.17 -17.08
N LYS A 208 -14.84 -39.18 -17.44
CA LYS A 208 -14.00 -40.39 -17.48
C LYS A 208 -13.08 -40.55 -16.27
N ALA A 209 -12.71 -39.46 -15.59
CA ALA A 209 -11.81 -39.50 -14.44
C ALA A 209 -12.49 -40.01 -13.14
N GLN A 210 -13.82 -39.96 -13.06
CA GLN A 210 -14.57 -40.41 -11.87
C GLN A 210 -14.73 -41.94 -11.76
N TYR A 211 -14.46 -42.71 -12.82
CA TYR A 211 -14.57 -44.18 -12.77
C TYR A 211 -13.24 -44.89 -12.45
N THR A 212 -12.10 -44.19 -12.59
CA THR A 212 -10.77 -44.78 -12.38
C THR A 212 -10.27 -44.70 -10.95
N ASP A 213 -10.88 -43.88 -10.08
CA ASP A 213 -10.46 -43.76 -8.67
C ASP A 213 -11.18 -44.75 -7.73
N THR A 214 -12.40 -45.21 -8.08
CA THR A 214 -13.13 -46.20 -7.26
C THR A 214 -12.59 -47.62 -7.40
N SER A 215 -11.80 -47.92 -8.43
CA SER A 215 -11.22 -49.27 -8.65
C SER A 215 -9.89 -49.51 -7.92
N ARG A 216 -9.35 -48.50 -7.22
CA ARG A 216 -8.07 -48.59 -6.50
C ARG A 216 -8.20 -48.54 -4.98
N ALA A 217 -9.36 -48.92 -4.44
CA ALA A 217 -9.51 -49.13 -3.00
C ALA A 217 -8.68 -50.36 -2.57
N PRO A 218 -7.66 -50.21 -1.69
CA PRO A 218 -6.88 -51.33 -1.19
C PRO A 218 -7.74 -52.19 -0.27
N LEU A 219 -7.80 -53.50 -0.53
CA LEU A 219 -8.39 -54.49 0.36
C LEU A 219 -7.59 -54.51 1.67
N ILE A 220 -8.20 -54.09 2.77
CA ILE A 220 -7.66 -54.28 4.13
C ILE A 220 -7.92 -55.74 4.52
N PRO A 221 -6.90 -56.58 4.72
CA PRO A 221 -7.09 -57.91 5.30
C PRO A 221 -7.47 -57.77 6.78
N LYS A 222 -8.50 -58.51 7.21
CA LYS A 222 -8.85 -58.64 8.62
C LYS A 222 -7.97 -59.73 9.26
N GLU A 223 -7.28 -59.37 10.34
CA GLU A 223 -6.90 -60.32 11.40
C GLU A 223 -7.97 -60.35 12.48
#